data_AF-Q5C3C4-F1
#
_entry.id   AF-Q5C3C4-F1
#
_cell.length_a   1.000
_cell.length_b   1.000
_cell.length_c   1.000
_cell.angle_alpha   90.00
_cell.angle_beta   90.00
_cell.angle_gamma   90.00
#
_symmetry.space_group_name_H-M   'P 1'
#
loop_
_entity.id
_entity.type
_entity.pdbx_description
1 polymer ?
#
loop_
_entity_poly.entity_id
_entity_poly.type
_entity_poly.pdbx_seq_one_letter_code
_entity_poly.pdbx_strand_id
1 'polypeptide(L)'
;ANVSVIYKNTLGTTCKPAMGFSFAAGTTDGPGDFDFTQGTTEGSLFWKIVRDFLKKPSETMIKCQSPKPVLLATGEMDLPYPWQPSIVETQILSIGPMLIVALPGEFTTMSGRRIREAVTKTANDAAKQINSSKTERYEVILAGLSNVYSSYVATTEEYQLQRYEGASTIYGPLTLPAYVQQFTGLAKALVQGKQLPKGPVAPYFVNKILSFVPKVLFDTAPLGKDFGTVLKQPDPVYEKITDIVEVHFVSASPRNNVRLNGTYLIVEKYDKTLNRWDIVFTDANWETKFIWNRGGIFSWLLRRSYAIVKWTVSSINDVCIPGTYRIRHFGTSKSILGQKRHFTGETKAFEVLCKKDEYT
;
A
#
# COMPACT_ATOMS: atom_id res chain seq x y z
N ALA A 1 8.96 9.32 20.91
CA ALA A 1 10.42 9.49 21.04
C ALA A 1 10.82 9.38 22.51
N ASN A 2 12.07 8.98 22.82
CA ASN A 2 12.63 8.87 24.17
C ASN A 2 11.99 7.79 25.06
N VAL A 3 11.54 6.68 24.46
CA VAL A 3 11.12 5.50 25.25
C VAL A 3 12.39 4.85 25.80
N SER A 4 12.48 4.72 27.12
CA SER A 4 13.56 4.00 27.79
C SER A 4 13.45 2.50 27.53
N VAL A 5 14.57 1.89 27.15
CA VAL A 5 14.66 0.46 26.83
C VAL A 5 15.87 -0.14 27.51
N ILE A 6 15.69 -1.31 28.12
CA ILE A 6 16.82 -2.13 28.56
C ILE A 6 17.13 -3.12 27.45
N TYR A 7 18.31 -3.01 26.84
CA TYR A 7 18.75 -3.91 25.79
C TYR A 7 20.17 -4.43 26.09
N LYS A 8 20.35 -5.76 26.09
CA LYS A 8 21.62 -6.42 26.46
C LYS A 8 22.20 -5.90 27.79
N ASN A 9 21.35 -5.72 28.80
CA ASN A 9 21.66 -5.17 30.13
C ASN A 9 22.14 -3.70 30.17
N THR A 10 21.96 -2.96 29.08
CA THR A 10 22.28 -1.53 29.01
C THR A 10 21.00 -0.70 28.87
N LEU A 11 20.92 0.40 29.60
CA LEU A 11 19.84 1.37 29.47
C LEU A 11 20.09 2.26 28.25
N GLY A 12 19.12 2.31 27.34
CA GLY A 12 19.12 3.19 26.18
C GLY A 12 17.77 3.86 25.98
N THR A 13 17.67 4.70 24.95
CA THR A 13 16.42 5.39 24.58
C THR A 13 16.20 5.37 23.08
N THR A 14 14.94 5.39 22.66
CA THR A 14 14.58 5.62 21.24
C THR A 14 14.77 7.07 20.84
N CYS A 15 15.03 7.31 19.56
CA CYS A 15 15.29 8.62 19.00
C CYS A 15 14.01 9.34 18.54
N LYS A 16 14.14 10.64 18.28
CA LYS A 16 13.19 11.34 17.39
C LYS A 16 13.25 10.72 15.98
N PRO A 17 12.12 10.62 15.26
CA PRO A 17 12.08 9.97 13.96
C PRO A 17 13.03 10.64 12.97
N ALA A 18 13.74 9.84 12.17
CA ALA A 18 14.60 10.30 11.09
C ALA A 18 14.82 9.22 10.03
N MET A 19 14.91 9.65 8.76
CA MET A 19 15.19 8.78 7.62
C MET A 19 16.65 8.90 7.20
N GLY A 20 17.29 7.77 6.90
CA GLY A 20 18.68 7.70 6.46
C GLY A 20 18.83 7.97 4.95
N PHE A 21 20.07 8.11 4.47
CA PHE A 21 20.33 8.29 3.04
C PHE A 21 19.80 7.15 2.18
N SER A 22 20.01 5.89 2.62
CA SER A 22 19.54 4.72 1.86
C SER A 22 18.01 4.56 1.81
N PHE A 23 17.23 5.40 2.50
CA PHE A 23 15.79 5.50 2.22
C PHE A 23 15.53 5.96 0.78
N ALA A 24 16.28 6.95 0.29
CA ALA A 24 16.10 7.45 -1.07
C ALA A 24 16.60 6.49 -2.16
N ALA A 25 17.33 5.44 -1.78
CA ALA A 25 17.81 4.40 -2.69
C ALA A 25 16.74 3.37 -3.10
N GLY A 26 15.59 3.34 -2.40
CA GLY A 26 14.55 2.33 -2.62
C GLY A 26 15.07 0.89 -2.43
N THR A 27 14.36 -0.07 -3.05
CA THR A 27 14.71 -1.50 -3.01
C THR A 27 14.83 -2.08 -4.43
N THR A 28 15.13 -3.37 -4.53
CA THR A 28 15.07 -4.09 -5.82
C THR A 28 13.65 -4.19 -6.38
N ASP A 29 12.63 -4.04 -5.53
CA ASP A 29 11.20 -4.13 -5.90
C ASP A 29 10.62 -2.78 -6.36
N GLY A 30 11.35 -1.70 -6.06
CA GLY A 30 11.02 -0.33 -6.40
C GLY A 30 12.27 0.52 -6.19
N PRO A 31 13.14 0.65 -7.22
CA PRO A 31 14.38 1.38 -7.08
C PRO A 31 14.08 2.85 -6.76
N GLY A 32 14.94 3.42 -5.93
CA GLY A 32 14.94 4.85 -5.67
C GLY A 32 15.31 5.66 -6.91
N ASP A 33 15.27 6.97 -6.75
CA ASP A 33 15.65 7.91 -7.80
C ASP A 33 17.08 8.43 -7.54
N PHE A 34 17.69 9.06 -8.55
CA PHE A 34 19.03 9.65 -8.49
C PHE A 34 20.18 8.65 -8.21
N ASP A 35 21.23 9.12 -7.54
CA ASP A 35 22.50 8.43 -7.26
C ASP A 35 22.55 7.76 -5.87
N PHE A 36 21.41 7.63 -5.19
CA PHE A 36 21.35 7.00 -3.87
C PHE A 36 21.56 5.48 -3.96
N THR A 37 22.39 4.95 -3.06
CA THR A 37 22.66 3.51 -2.95
C THR A 37 22.28 2.99 -1.57
N GLN A 38 22.00 1.68 -1.47
CA GLN A 38 21.75 1.04 -0.18
C GLN A 38 23.07 0.78 0.56
N GLY A 39 23.01 0.77 1.90
CA GLY A 39 24.17 0.49 2.73
C GLY A 39 25.02 1.73 3.04
N THR A 40 24.48 2.93 2.80
CA THR A 40 25.20 4.18 3.01
C THR A 40 25.27 4.52 4.49
N THR A 41 26.48 4.47 5.04
CA THR A 41 26.78 4.91 6.41
C THR A 41 27.35 6.34 6.47
N GLU A 42 27.79 6.89 5.34
CA GLU A 42 28.25 8.27 5.20
C GLU A 42 27.51 9.01 4.08
N GLY A 43 26.86 10.13 4.41
CA GLY A 43 26.13 10.91 3.40
C GLY A 43 27.06 11.72 2.47
N SER A 44 26.69 11.84 1.18
CA SER A 44 27.40 12.69 0.23
C SER A 44 27.29 14.19 0.56
N LEU A 45 28.28 14.98 0.17
CA LEU A 45 28.33 16.42 0.47
C LEU A 45 27.17 17.19 -0.19
N PHE A 46 26.85 16.87 -1.45
CA PHE A 46 25.76 17.51 -2.18
C PHE A 46 24.41 17.33 -1.48
N TRP A 47 24.05 16.10 -1.12
CA TRP A 47 22.77 15.81 -0.48
C TRP A 47 22.71 16.32 0.97
N LYS A 48 23.85 16.45 1.66
CA LYS A 48 23.91 17.16 2.96
C LYS A 48 23.53 18.64 2.81
N ILE A 49 23.97 19.32 1.76
CA ILE A 49 23.62 20.73 1.49
C ILE A 49 22.11 20.85 1.19
N VAL A 50 21.57 19.97 0.33
CA VAL A 50 20.13 19.96 0.00
C VAL A 50 19.27 19.69 1.23
N ARG A 51 19.67 18.71 2.05
CA ARG A 51 19.03 18.45 3.35
C ARG A 51 19.06 19.67 4.25
N ASP A 52 20.21 20.32 4.39
CA ASP A 52 20.38 21.43 5.35
C ASP A 52 19.58 22.67 4.95
N PHE A 53 19.28 22.85 3.65
CA PHE A 53 18.32 23.85 3.18
C PHE A 53 16.89 23.57 3.69
N LEU A 54 16.51 22.30 3.80
CA LEU A 54 15.19 21.90 4.31
C LEU A 54 15.16 21.89 5.86
N LYS A 55 16.05 21.12 6.47
CA LYS A 55 16.27 21.04 7.92
C LYS A 55 17.61 20.38 8.24
N LYS A 56 18.53 21.14 8.83
CA LYS A 56 19.76 20.58 9.42
C LYS A 56 19.44 19.74 10.67
N PRO A 57 19.82 18.45 10.74
CA PRO A 57 19.61 17.62 11.93
C PRO A 57 20.41 18.11 13.12
N SER A 58 19.84 18.08 14.33
CA SER A 58 20.58 18.40 15.55
C SER A 58 21.69 17.37 15.85
N GLU A 59 22.73 17.78 16.59
CA GLU A 59 23.79 16.88 17.06
C GLU A 59 23.24 15.73 17.92
N THR A 60 22.20 16.02 18.72
CA THR A 60 21.53 15.01 19.54
C THR A 60 20.86 13.93 18.69
N MET A 61 20.21 14.32 17.58
CA MET A 61 19.61 13.39 16.63
C MET A 61 20.68 12.55 15.92
N ILE A 62 21.74 13.20 15.42
CA ILE A 62 22.85 12.52 14.73
C ILE A 62 23.46 11.45 15.64
N LYS A 63 23.77 11.82 16.90
CA LYS A 63 24.33 10.89 17.88
C LYS A 63 23.39 9.73 18.20
N CYS A 64 22.09 10.01 18.40
CA CYS A 64 21.11 8.99 18.72
C CYS A 64 20.87 8.00 17.55
N GLN A 65 20.83 8.51 16.32
CA GLN A 65 20.52 7.72 15.12
C GLN A 65 21.73 6.92 14.61
N SER A 66 22.94 7.21 15.08
CA SER A 66 24.17 6.53 14.65
C SER A 66 24.02 4.99 14.58
N PRO A 67 24.54 4.32 13.52
CA PRO A 67 25.39 4.84 12.44
C PRO A 67 24.61 5.45 11.25
N LYS A 68 23.30 5.67 11.35
CA LYS A 68 22.50 6.21 10.24
C LYS A 68 22.96 7.63 9.87
N PRO A 69 23.38 7.88 8.61
CA PRO A 69 23.51 9.24 8.11
C PRO A 69 22.11 9.80 7.86
N VAL A 70 21.68 10.77 8.66
CA VAL A 70 20.33 11.36 8.56
C VAL A 70 20.20 12.17 7.26
N LEU A 71 19.26 11.75 6.41
CA LEU A 71 18.82 12.48 5.21
C LEU A 71 17.63 13.39 5.51
N LEU A 72 16.63 12.91 6.27
CA LEU A 72 15.47 13.70 6.66
C LEU A 72 15.29 13.66 8.18
N ALA A 73 15.41 14.82 8.83
CA ALA A 73 15.23 15.00 10.27
C ALA A 73 13.74 15.18 10.63
N THR A 74 12.90 14.24 10.23
CA THR A 74 11.42 14.33 10.29
C THR A 74 10.86 14.63 11.69
N GLY A 75 11.53 14.17 12.75
CA GLY A 75 11.17 14.47 14.14
C GLY A 75 11.56 15.87 14.64
N GLU A 76 12.18 16.68 13.79
CA GLU A 76 12.49 18.10 14.01
C GLU A 76 11.84 19.00 12.95
N MET A 77 10.89 18.44 12.18
CA MET A 77 10.16 19.08 11.09
C MET A 77 8.65 19.03 11.38
N ASP A 78 8.14 20.13 11.94
CA ASP A 78 6.74 20.23 12.40
C ASP A 78 5.86 21.15 11.54
N LEU A 79 6.41 21.72 10.46
CA LEU A 79 5.69 22.62 9.55
C LEU A 79 5.41 21.94 8.21
N PRO A 80 4.18 22.03 7.67
CA PRO A 80 2.97 22.60 8.31
C PRO A 80 2.38 21.72 9.43
N TYR A 81 2.83 20.47 9.55
CA TYR A 81 2.51 19.50 10.60
C TYR A 81 3.68 18.51 10.75
N PRO A 82 3.78 17.74 11.84
CA PRO A 82 4.83 16.73 12.02
C PRO A 82 4.91 15.75 10.84
N TRP A 83 6.12 15.53 10.32
CA TRP A 83 6.34 14.74 9.10
C TRP A 83 6.27 13.23 9.33
N GLN A 84 6.50 12.76 10.57
CA GLN A 84 6.39 11.35 10.96
C GLN A 84 5.76 11.22 12.35
N PRO A 85 5.06 10.11 12.64
CA PRO A 85 4.35 9.94 13.90
C PRO A 85 5.33 9.89 15.09
N SER A 86 4.99 10.61 16.16
CA SER A 86 5.69 10.56 17.45
C SER A 86 4.96 9.71 18.49
N ILE A 87 3.66 9.48 18.26
CA ILE A 87 2.76 8.61 19.00
C ILE A 87 2.39 7.44 18.07
N VAL A 88 2.54 6.22 18.58
CA VAL A 88 2.33 4.99 17.80
C VAL A 88 1.44 4.05 18.59
N GLU A 89 0.33 3.63 17.99
CA GLU A 89 -0.59 2.66 18.56
C GLU A 89 0.03 1.26 18.57
N THR A 90 -0.06 0.57 19.72
CA THR A 90 0.35 -0.83 19.87
C THR A 90 -0.79 -1.63 20.48
N GLN A 91 -1.06 -2.81 19.94
CA GLN A 91 -2.23 -3.60 20.32
C GLN A 91 -1.94 -5.10 20.18
N ILE A 92 -2.52 -5.89 21.08
CA ILE A 92 -2.64 -7.35 20.96
C ILE A 92 -4.11 -7.72 21.12
N LEU A 93 -4.62 -8.53 20.20
CA LEU A 93 -5.95 -9.13 20.27
C LEU A 93 -5.82 -10.60 20.65
N SER A 94 -6.73 -11.12 21.48
CA SER A 94 -6.78 -12.53 21.86
C SER A 94 -8.08 -13.15 21.38
N ILE A 95 -7.98 -14.32 20.72
CA ILE A 95 -9.09 -15.20 20.35
C ILE A 95 -8.73 -16.59 20.90
N GLY A 96 -9.18 -16.87 22.12
CA GLY A 96 -8.67 -18.03 22.87
C GLY A 96 -7.15 -17.96 23.04
N PRO A 97 -6.39 -19.04 22.76
CA PRO A 97 -4.93 -19.04 22.84
C PRO A 97 -4.23 -18.34 21.66
N MET A 98 -4.97 -17.89 20.64
CA MET A 98 -4.38 -17.16 19.52
C MET A 98 -4.23 -15.68 19.87
N LEU A 99 -3.00 -15.16 19.78
CA LEU A 99 -2.66 -13.76 19.98
C LEU A 99 -2.28 -13.12 18.63
N ILE A 100 -3.01 -12.08 18.23
CA ILE A 100 -2.70 -11.28 17.05
C ILE A 100 -2.00 -10.01 17.50
N VAL A 101 -0.72 -9.86 17.18
CA VAL A 101 0.10 -8.69 17.50
C VAL A 101 0.03 -7.72 16.32
N ALA A 102 -0.60 -6.58 16.53
CA ALA A 102 -0.76 -5.51 15.53
C ALA A 102 0.52 -4.66 15.47
N LEU A 103 1.32 -4.87 14.44
CA LEU A 103 2.62 -4.23 14.22
C LEU A 103 2.44 -2.93 13.41
N PRO A 104 2.77 -1.74 13.96
CA PRO A 104 2.52 -0.44 13.34
C PRO A 104 3.61 -0.05 12.32
N GLY A 105 3.94 -0.95 11.42
CA GLY A 105 4.99 -0.75 10.41
C GLY A 105 5.42 -2.04 9.74
N GLU A 106 6.58 -2.00 9.10
CA GLU A 106 7.16 -3.10 8.32
C GLU A 106 8.34 -3.72 9.06
N PHE A 107 8.08 -4.83 9.73
CA PHE A 107 9.10 -5.53 10.52
C PHE A 107 9.87 -6.50 9.64
N THR A 108 11.19 -6.44 9.67
CA THR A 108 12.04 -7.42 8.99
C THR A 108 11.79 -8.83 9.51
N THR A 109 12.21 -9.83 8.75
CA THR A 109 12.05 -11.24 9.12
C THR A 109 12.54 -11.54 10.53
N MET A 110 13.75 -11.09 10.90
CA MET A 110 14.28 -11.34 12.24
C MET A 110 13.63 -10.46 13.31
N SER A 111 13.20 -9.24 12.97
CA SER A 111 12.44 -8.39 13.88
C SER A 111 11.11 -9.04 14.28
N GLY A 112 10.37 -9.56 13.30
CA GLY A 112 9.14 -10.30 13.53
C GLY A 112 9.38 -11.56 14.37
N ARG A 113 10.39 -12.37 14.03
CA ARG A 113 10.74 -13.58 14.81
C ARG A 113 11.01 -13.27 16.28
N ARG A 114 11.80 -12.23 16.56
CA ARG A 114 12.13 -11.81 17.94
C ARG A 114 10.89 -11.34 18.71
N ILE A 115 9.98 -10.60 18.08
CA ILE A 115 8.71 -10.23 18.72
C ILE A 115 7.85 -11.45 19.00
N ARG A 116 7.65 -12.32 17.99
CA ARG A 116 6.84 -13.53 18.14
C ARG A 116 7.33 -14.36 19.32
N GLU A 117 8.62 -14.66 19.36
CA GLU A 117 9.22 -15.47 20.42
C GLU A 117 9.07 -14.82 21.80
N ALA A 118 9.37 -13.52 21.91
CA ALA A 118 9.29 -12.81 23.19
C ALA A 118 7.85 -12.73 23.71
N VAL A 119 6.88 -12.45 22.84
CA VAL A 119 5.45 -12.41 23.18
C VAL A 119 4.95 -13.81 23.56
N THR A 120 5.25 -14.84 22.77
CA THR A 120 4.86 -16.24 23.06
C THR A 120 5.41 -16.67 24.42
N LYS A 121 6.69 -16.42 24.69
CA LYS A 121 7.31 -16.74 25.98
C LYS A 121 6.61 -16.01 27.12
N THR A 122 6.45 -14.69 27.00
CA THR A 122 5.85 -13.85 28.04
C THR A 122 4.41 -14.25 28.35
N ALA A 123 3.60 -14.54 27.32
CA ALA A 123 2.22 -14.96 27.49
C ALA A 123 2.11 -16.32 28.20
N ASN A 124 2.94 -17.28 27.81
CA ASN A 124 2.97 -18.61 28.45
C ASN A 124 3.46 -18.51 29.91
N ASP A 125 4.50 -17.73 30.18
CA ASP A 125 5.01 -17.51 31.54
C ASP A 125 3.96 -16.82 32.42
N ALA A 126 3.27 -15.80 31.89
CA ALA A 126 2.18 -15.12 32.59
C ALA A 126 1.00 -16.06 32.88
N ALA A 127 0.65 -16.95 31.96
CA ALA A 127 -0.39 -17.96 32.17
C ALA A 127 -0.01 -18.97 33.27
N LYS A 128 1.23 -19.46 33.27
CA LYS A 128 1.73 -20.36 34.32
C LYS A 128 1.76 -19.73 35.71
N GLN A 129 2.00 -18.42 35.78
CA GLN A 129 1.92 -17.67 37.04
C GLN A 129 0.49 -17.61 37.60
N ILE A 130 -0.54 -17.64 36.74
CA ILE A 130 -1.95 -17.64 37.16
C ILE A 130 -2.41 -19.06 37.50
N ASN A 131 -2.05 -20.03 36.66
CA ASN A 131 -2.38 -21.44 36.86
C ASN A 131 -1.21 -22.33 36.40
N SER A 132 -0.50 -22.93 37.35
CA SER A 132 0.65 -23.80 37.09
C SER A 132 0.31 -25.08 36.32
N SER A 133 -0.96 -25.50 36.34
CA SER A 133 -1.45 -26.67 35.59
C SER A 133 -1.83 -26.35 34.13
N LYS A 134 -1.79 -25.08 33.71
CA LYS A 134 -2.18 -24.70 32.35
C LYS A 134 -1.17 -25.23 31.33
N THR A 135 -1.63 -26.11 30.44
CA THR A 135 -0.84 -26.74 29.37
C THR A 135 -1.04 -26.12 28.00
N GLU A 136 -2.16 -25.42 27.79
CA GLU A 136 -2.48 -24.70 26.57
C GLU A 136 -1.43 -23.61 26.30
N ARG A 137 -0.82 -23.65 25.11
CA ARG A 137 0.18 -22.68 24.67
C ARG A 137 -0.45 -21.60 23.82
N TYR A 138 0.03 -20.37 24.02
CA TYR A 138 -0.33 -19.28 23.11
C TYR A 138 0.36 -19.43 21.76
N GLU A 139 -0.40 -19.18 20.70
CA GLU A 139 0.09 -19.05 19.33
C GLU A 139 0.09 -17.57 18.94
N VAL A 140 1.20 -17.07 18.40
CA VAL A 140 1.37 -15.64 18.10
C VAL A 140 1.44 -15.40 16.59
N ILE A 141 0.45 -14.68 16.10
CA ILE A 141 0.35 -14.18 14.73
C ILE A 141 0.79 -12.72 14.71
N LEU A 142 1.58 -12.35 13.70
CA LEU A 142 2.04 -10.98 13.50
C LEU A 142 1.24 -10.37 12.35
N ALA A 143 0.54 -9.27 12.62
CA ALA A 143 -0.17 -8.50 11.61
C ALA A 143 0.59 -7.20 11.34
N GLY A 144 1.36 -7.16 10.25
CA GLY A 144 2.05 -5.94 9.78
C GLY A 144 1.08 -4.82 9.40
N LEU A 145 1.60 -3.60 9.23
CA LEU A 145 0.86 -2.45 8.66
C LEU A 145 -0.45 -2.15 9.41
N SER A 146 -0.48 -2.34 10.72
CA SER A 146 -1.69 -2.18 11.54
C SER A 146 -1.77 -0.81 12.21
N ASN A 147 -2.95 -0.22 12.25
CA ASN A 147 -3.27 1.07 12.89
C ASN A 147 -2.58 2.28 12.23
N VAL A 148 -1.30 2.51 12.54
CA VAL A 148 -0.49 3.63 12.03
C VAL A 148 0.75 3.09 11.33
N TYR A 149 1.21 3.80 10.29
CA TYR A 149 2.42 3.45 9.58
C TYR A 149 3.62 4.22 10.16
N SER A 150 4.54 3.52 10.83
CA SER A 150 5.80 4.09 11.35
C SER A 150 7.03 3.63 10.56
N SER A 151 6.90 3.40 9.25
CA SER A 151 7.96 2.90 8.38
C SER A 151 8.48 1.51 8.80
N TYR A 152 9.79 1.25 8.66
CA TYR A 152 10.39 -0.07 8.86
C TYR A 152 10.86 -0.28 10.31
N VAL A 153 11.02 -1.54 10.68
CA VAL A 153 11.67 -1.95 11.92
C VAL A 153 12.66 -3.08 11.62
N ALA A 154 13.94 -2.70 11.59
CA ALA A 154 15.07 -3.62 11.52
C ALA A 154 15.56 -4.00 12.94
N THR A 155 16.23 -5.16 13.03
CA THR A 155 16.96 -5.53 14.23
C THR A 155 18.12 -4.55 14.46
N THR A 156 18.65 -4.48 15.69
CA THR A 156 19.83 -3.64 15.99
C THR A 156 21.02 -3.98 15.11
N GLU A 157 21.16 -5.26 14.73
CA GLU A 157 22.23 -5.77 13.87
C GLU A 157 22.02 -5.39 12.40
N GLU A 158 20.81 -5.64 11.85
CA GLU A 158 20.44 -5.21 10.50
C GLU A 158 20.53 -3.69 10.34
N TYR A 159 20.17 -2.93 11.38
CA TYR A 159 20.26 -1.47 11.40
C TYR A 159 21.68 -0.97 11.15
N GLN A 160 22.72 -1.67 11.63
CA GLN A 160 24.11 -1.24 11.43
C GLN A 160 24.49 -1.21 9.94
N LEU A 161 23.87 -2.07 9.13
CA LEU A 161 24.16 -2.17 7.70
C LEU A 161 23.60 -0.99 6.90
N GLN A 162 22.62 -0.25 7.43
CA GLN A 162 21.99 0.90 6.78
C GLN A 162 21.57 0.64 5.31
N ARG A 163 21.04 -0.56 5.03
CA ARG A 163 20.21 -0.79 3.85
C ARG A 163 18.87 -0.03 3.95
N TYR A 164 18.00 -0.14 2.95
CA TYR A 164 16.74 0.62 2.89
C TYR A 164 15.92 0.52 4.20
N GLU A 165 15.77 -0.68 4.74
CA GLU A 165 14.98 -0.95 5.94
C GLU A 165 15.65 -0.40 7.22
N GLY A 166 16.97 -0.48 7.29
CA GLY A 166 17.76 0.11 8.39
C GLY A 166 17.72 1.64 8.37
N ALA A 167 17.84 2.24 7.19
CA ALA A 167 17.70 3.68 6.98
C ALA A 167 16.27 4.17 7.26
N SER A 168 15.27 3.32 7.02
CA SER A 168 13.85 3.58 7.26
C SER A 168 13.36 3.13 8.65
N THR A 169 14.27 2.69 9.53
CA THR A 169 13.95 2.39 10.95
C THR A 169 14.00 3.66 11.77
N ILE A 170 12.87 4.36 11.87
CA ILE A 170 12.87 5.80 12.14
C ILE A 170 13.26 6.20 13.57
N TYR A 171 13.00 5.36 14.57
CA TYR A 171 13.28 5.70 15.97
C TYR A 171 14.68 5.26 16.44
N GLY A 172 15.59 5.02 15.51
CA GLY A 172 16.99 4.67 15.77
C GLY A 172 17.24 3.18 16.01
N PRO A 173 18.46 2.78 16.40
CA PRO A 173 18.85 1.37 16.51
C PRO A 173 18.02 0.60 17.55
N LEU A 174 17.51 1.28 18.58
CA LEU A 174 16.72 0.66 19.66
C LEU A 174 15.21 0.58 19.35
N THR A 175 14.80 0.78 18.10
CA THR A 175 13.39 0.69 17.69
C THR A 175 12.80 -0.71 17.96
N LEU A 176 13.44 -1.79 17.47
CA LEU A 176 12.95 -3.14 17.73
C LEU A 176 12.96 -3.50 19.22
N PRO A 177 14.06 -3.28 19.98
CA PRO A 177 14.04 -3.47 21.44
C PRO A 177 12.88 -2.78 22.15
N ALA A 178 12.53 -1.53 21.75
CA ALA A 178 11.38 -0.82 22.30
C ALA A 178 10.06 -1.54 22.01
N TYR A 179 9.86 -2.01 20.77
CA TYR A 179 8.66 -2.76 20.41
C TYR A 179 8.57 -4.11 21.13
N VAL A 180 9.67 -4.84 21.29
CA VAL A 180 9.70 -6.08 22.08
C VAL A 180 9.28 -5.81 23.53
N GLN A 181 9.83 -4.77 24.17
CA GLN A 181 9.45 -4.37 25.52
C GLN A 181 7.95 -4.01 25.60
N GLN A 182 7.45 -3.24 24.63
CA GLN A 182 6.05 -2.81 24.59
C GLN A 182 5.09 -3.99 24.44
N PHE A 183 5.32 -4.86 23.44
CA PHE A 183 4.42 -5.98 23.17
C PHE A 183 4.48 -7.08 24.23
N THR A 184 5.64 -7.32 24.85
CA THR A 184 5.70 -8.23 26.01
C THR A 184 4.94 -7.66 27.21
N GLY A 185 5.03 -6.34 27.44
CA GLY A 185 4.20 -5.65 28.43
C GLY A 185 2.70 -5.80 28.18
N LEU A 186 2.26 -5.58 26.94
CA LEU A 186 0.87 -5.78 26.52
C LEU A 186 0.42 -7.24 26.72
N ALA A 187 1.23 -8.21 26.29
CA ALA A 187 0.91 -9.62 26.38
C ALA A 187 0.77 -10.08 27.85
N LYS A 188 1.68 -9.65 28.72
CA LYS A 188 1.61 -9.95 30.15
C LYS A 188 0.34 -9.36 30.77
N ALA A 189 0.03 -8.10 30.47
CA ALA A 189 -1.16 -7.45 31.01
C ALA A 189 -2.45 -8.11 30.53
N LEU A 190 -2.53 -8.45 29.23
CA LEU A 190 -3.66 -9.14 28.63
C LEU A 190 -3.92 -10.50 29.29
N VAL A 191 -2.88 -11.33 29.44
CA VAL A 191 -3.01 -12.66 30.07
C VAL A 191 -3.38 -12.55 31.56
N GLN A 192 -2.87 -11.53 32.26
CA GLN A 192 -3.16 -11.30 33.68
C GLN A 192 -4.45 -10.52 33.95
N GLY A 193 -5.22 -10.13 32.92
CA GLY A 193 -6.42 -9.31 33.06
C GLY A 193 -6.15 -7.93 33.67
N LYS A 194 -4.94 -7.38 33.48
CA LYS A 194 -4.54 -6.08 34.02
C LYS A 194 -4.83 -4.95 33.03
N GLN A 195 -5.43 -3.88 33.53
CA GLN A 195 -5.58 -2.65 32.75
C GLN A 195 -4.26 -1.87 32.69
N LEU A 196 -4.01 -1.25 31.54
CA LEU A 196 -2.84 -0.40 31.30
C LEU A 196 -3.26 1.06 31.15
N PRO A 197 -2.37 2.02 31.44
CA PRO A 197 -2.62 3.43 31.15
C PRO A 197 -2.92 3.65 29.66
N LYS A 198 -3.83 4.58 29.35
CA LYS A 198 -4.31 4.87 27.99
C LYS A 198 -3.20 5.31 27.01
N GLY A 199 -2.10 5.87 27.53
CA GLY A 199 -1.08 6.50 26.70
C GLY A 199 -1.52 7.86 26.15
N PRO A 200 -0.64 8.54 25.40
CA PRO A 200 -0.92 9.85 24.82
C PRO A 200 -1.90 9.75 23.64
N VAL A 201 -2.66 10.83 23.39
CA VAL A 201 -3.62 10.91 22.29
C VAL A 201 -2.92 11.41 21.02
N ALA A 202 -3.06 10.67 19.92
CA ALA A 202 -2.51 11.07 18.62
C ALA A 202 -3.21 12.34 18.07
N PRO A 203 -2.47 13.24 17.41
CA PRO A 203 -3.06 14.43 16.80
C PRO A 203 -3.88 14.07 15.55
N TYR A 204 -4.90 14.88 15.26
CA TYR A 204 -5.79 14.70 14.10
C TYR A 204 -5.70 15.90 13.16
N PHE A 205 -5.26 15.68 11.91
CA PHE A 205 -4.88 16.75 10.98
C PHE A 205 -5.80 16.92 9.75
N VAL A 206 -6.89 16.17 9.61
CA VAL A 206 -7.70 16.12 8.36
C VAL A 206 -8.13 17.50 7.87
N ASN A 207 -8.42 18.45 8.77
CA ASN A 207 -8.84 19.81 8.41
C ASN A 207 -7.68 20.76 8.04
N LYS A 208 -6.43 20.29 8.06
CA LYS A 208 -5.21 21.07 7.81
C LYS A 208 -4.38 20.53 6.64
N ILE A 209 -4.83 19.48 5.96
CA ILE A 209 -4.09 18.85 4.88
C ILE A 209 -4.12 19.75 3.64
N LEU A 210 -2.94 20.07 3.14
CA LEU A 210 -2.77 20.76 1.86
C LEU A 210 -2.70 19.72 0.73
N SER A 211 -3.43 19.96 -0.37
CA SER A 211 -3.36 19.11 -1.56
C SER A 211 -2.95 19.93 -2.77
N PHE A 212 -1.76 19.65 -3.31
CA PHE A 212 -1.26 20.25 -4.54
C PHE A 212 -1.58 19.41 -5.79
N VAL A 213 -2.26 18.27 -5.63
CA VAL A 213 -2.74 17.47 -6.77
C VAL A 213 -3.81 18.27 -7.52
N PRO A 214 -3.58 18.63 -8.80
CA PRO A 214 -4.54 19.44 -9.56
C PRO A 214 -5.91 18.76 -9.65
N LYS A 215 -6.99 19.53 -9.52
CA LYS A 215 -8.36 19.01 -9.68
C LYS A 215 -8.66 18.71 -11.14
N VAL A 216 -9.57 17.78 -11.39
CA VAL A 216 -10.18 17.62 -12.72
C VAL A 216 -11.02 18.86 -12.99
N LEU A 217 -10.63 19.67 -13.97
CA LEU A 217 -11.35 20.88 -14.33
C LEU A 217 -12.62 20.53 -15.09
N PHE A 218 -12.48 19.91 -16.25
CA PHE A 218 -13.53 19.35 -17.09
C PHE A 218 -12.95 18.30 -18.05
N ASP A 219 -13.82 17.54 -18.70
CA ASP A 219 -13.48 16.57 -19.73
C ASP A 219 -14.16 16.95 -21.05
N THR A 220 -13.56 16.59 -22.18
CA THR A 220 -14.19 16.72 -23.50
C THR A 220 -14.13 15.41 -24.27
N ALA A 221 -15.10 15.20 -25.14
CA ALA A 221 -15.08 14.14 -26.14
C ALA A 221 -14.50 14.66 -27.47
N PRO A 222 -13.97 13.79 -28.35
CA PRO A 222 -13.64 14.16 -29.73
C PRO A 222 -14.86 14.72 -30.47
N LEU A 223 -14.61 15.59 -31.45
CA LEU A 223 -15.68 16.21 -32.24
C LEU A 223 -16.53 15.11 -32.92
N GLY A 224 -17.86 15.23 -32.80
CA GLY A 224 -18.80 14.26 -33.36
C GLY A 224 -18.86 12.91 -32.64
N LYS A 225 -18.27 12.80 -31.44
CA LYS A 225 -18.36 11.60 -30.60
C LYS A 225 -18.85 11.96 -29.20
N ASP A 226 -19.59 11.04 -28.60
CA ASP A 226 -20.01 11.12 -27.20
C ASP A 226 -19.11 10.28 -26.30
N PHE A 227 -19.12 10.58 -25.00
CA PHE A 227 -18.52 9.70 -24.00
C PHE A 227 -19.17 8.31 -24.04
N GLY A 228 -18.35 7.26 -24.00
CA GLY A 228 -18.78 5.88 -24.20
C GLY A 228 -18.71 5.40 -25.65
N THR A 229 -18.44 6.27 -26.63
CA THR A 229 -18.23 5.85 -28.02
C THR A 229 -17.03 4.90 -28.11
N VAL A 230 -17.21 3.74 -28.75
CA VAL A 230 -16.14 2.77 -28.99
C VAL A 230 -15.26 3.24 -30.16
N LEU A 231 -13.97 3.41 -29.89
CA LEU A 231 -12.95 3.81 -30.85
C LEU A 231 -12.26 2.61 -31.50
N LYS A 232 -12.04 1.55 -30.73
CA LYS A 232 -11.52 0.25 -31.19
C LYS A 232 -12.50 -0.82 -30.73
N GLN A 233 -13.20 -1.41 -31.70
CA GLN A 233 -14.08 -2.56 -31.48
C GLN A 233 -13.24 -3.83 -31.28
N PRO A 234 -13.78 -4.86 -30.60
CA PRO A 234 -13.14 -6.17 -30.55
C PRO A 234 -13.13 -6.82 -31.93
N ASP A 235 -12.22 -7.75 -32.14
CA ASP A 235 -12.26 -8.62 -33.32
C ASP A 235 -13.50 -9.52 -33.23
N PRO A 236 -14.10 -9.93 -34.36
CA PRO A 236 -15.34 -10.71 -34.34
C PRO A 236 -15.20 -12.08 -33.68
N VAL A 237 -13.99 -12.67 -33.69
CA VAL A 237 -13.71 -14.01 -33.18
C VAL A 237 -12.33 -14.03 -32.52
N TYR A 238 -12.26 -14.63 -31.33
CA TYR A 238 -11.02 -15.00 -30.65
C TYR A 238 -10.96 -16.53 -30.51
N GLU A 239 -9.87 -17.13 -30.96
CA GLU A 239 -9.78 -18.59 -31.03
C GLU A 239 -8.99 -19.18 -29.88
N LYS A 240 -7.87 -18.55 -29.50
CA LYS A 240 -6.89 -19.13 -28.59
C LYS A 240 -7.19 -18.74 -27.16
N ILE A 241 -6.86 -19.62 -26.22
CA ILE A 241 -7.01 -19.34 -24.78
C ILE A 241 -6.13 -18.16 -24.31
N THR A 242 -5.04 -17.88 -25.04
CA THR A 242 -4.10 -16.79 -24.77
C THR A 242 -4.48 -15.47 -25.43
N ASP A 243 -5.58 -15.44 -26.19
CA ASP A 243 -6.02 -14.22 -26.87
C ASP A 243 -6.40 -13.12 -25.87
N ILE A 244 -6.07 -11.88 -26.23
CA ILE A 244 -6.40 -10.69 -25.45
C ILE A 244 -7.36 -9.82 -26.25
N VAL A 245 -8.57 -9.68 -25.75
CA VAL A 245 -9.56 -8.73 -26.25
C VAL A 245 -9.15 -7.34 -25.80
N GLU A 246 -8.88 -6.43 -26.74
CA GLU A 246 -8.53 -5.05 -26.44
C GLU A 246 -9.47 -4.06 -27.12
N VAL A 247 -10.21 -3.29 -26.32
CA VAL A 247 -11.21 -2.33 -26.79
C VAL A 247 -10.98 -0.96 -26.19
N HIS A 248 -11.28 0.10 -26.96
CA HIS A 248 -10.99 1.48 -26.57
C HIS A 248 -12.27 2.31 -26.61
N PHE A 249 -12.52 3.08 -25.55
CA PHE A 249 -13.68 3.97 -25.44
C PHE A 249 -13.25 5.42 -25.29
N VAL A 250 -14.01 6.35 -25.87
CA VAL A 250 -13.98 7.75 -25.44
C VAL A 250 -14.42 7.80 -23.99
N SER A 251 -13.60 8.38 -23.12
CA SER A 251 -13.84 8.38 -21.68
C SER A 251 -13.46 9.71 -21.01
N ALA A 252 -13.67 9.77 -19.70
CA ALA A 252 -13.40 10.92 -18.85
C ALA A 252 -12.47 10.51 -17.70
N SER A 253 -11.97 11.47 -16.92
CA SER A 253 -11.13 11.17 -15.77
C SER A 253 -11.85 10.27 -14.74
N PRO A 254 -11.26 9.13 -14.33
CA PRO A 254 -11.80 8.27 -13.27
C PRO A 254 -11.97 9.01 -11.94
N ARG A 255 -11.18 10.07 -11.72
CA ARG A 255 -11.26 10.93 -10.53
C ARG A 255 -12.59 11.67 -10.39
N ASN A 256 -13.41 11.74 -11.42
CA ASN A 256 -14.76 12.31 -11.31
C ASN A 256 -15.70 11.46 -10.46
N ASN A 257 -15.52 10.15 -10.47
CA ASN A 257 -16.26 9.21 -9.64
C ASN A 257 -15.43 7.93 -9.49
N VAL A 258 -14.98 7.66 -8.26
CA VAL A 258 -14.18 6.47 -7.94
C VAL A 258 -14.97 5.15 -8.06
N ARG A 259 -16.30 5.22 -8.21
CA ARG A 259 -17.24 4.10 -8.38
C ARG A 259 -17.17 3.07 -7.24
N LEU A 260 -17.21 3.52 -5.98
CA LEU A 260 -17.33 2.63 -4.82
C LEU A 260 -18.54 1.68 -4.99
N ASN A 261 -18.33 0.39 -4.76
CA ASN A 261 -19.31 -0.69 -5.00
C ASN A 261 -19.84 -0.77 -6.45
N GLY A 262 -19.14 -0.16 -7.40
CA GLY A 262 -19.42 -0.25 -8.83
C GLY A 262 -18.20 -0.75 -9.58
N THR A 263 -18.19 -0.54 -10.89
CA THR A 263 -17.10 -0.97 -11.76
C THR A 263 -16.94 -0.03 -12.95
N TYR A 264 -15.72 0.07 -13.48
CA TYR A 264 -15.41 0.80 -14.71
C TYR A 264 -15.66 -0.03 -15.97
N LEU A 265 -15.70 -1.37 -15.87
CA LEU A 265 -15.96 -2.25 -17.00
C LEU A 265 -16.64 -3.54 -16.56
N ILE A 266 -17.41 -4.12 -17.47
CA ILE A 266 -17.86 -5.50 -17.36
C ILE A 266 -17.63 -6.23 -18.67
N VAL A 267 -17.32 -7.51 -18.56
CA VAL A 267 -17.42 -8.49 -19.64
C VAL A 267 -18.71 -9.27 -19.40
N GLU A 268 -19.58 -9.28 -20.39
CA GLU A 268 -20.86 -9.98 -20.35
C GLU A 268 -20.83 -11.14 -21.35
N LYS A 269 -21.34 -12.31 -20.95
CA LYS A 269 -21.56 -13.47 -21.80
C LYS A 269 -23.04 -13.59 -22.12
N TYR A 270 -23.37 -13.90 -23.37
CA TYR A 270 -24.74 -14.11 -23.77
C TYR A 270 -25.23 -15.50 -23.35
N ASP A 271 -26.32 -15.54 -22.58
CA ASP A 271 -27.09 -16.75 -22.29
C ASP A 271 -28.23 -16.88 -23.30
N LYS A 272 -28.08 -17.83 -24.22
CA LYS A 272 -29.08 -18.14 -25.25
C LYS A 272 -30.37 -18.73 -24.68
N THR A 273 -30.30 -19.43 -23.54
CA THR A 273 -31.46 -20.07 -22.93
C THR A 273 -32.38 -19.05 -22.25
N LEU A 274 -31.77 -18.05 -21.60
CA LEU A 274 -32.47 -16.98 -20.89
C LEU A 274 -32.62 -15.71 -21.73
N ASN A 275 -32.05 -15.68 -22.94
CA ASN A 275 -32.08 -14.54 -23.86
C ASN A 275 -31.60 -13.23 -23.21
N ARG A 276 -30.48 -13.31 -22.46
CA ARG A 276 -29.94 -12.18 -21.69
C ARG A 276 -28.41 -12.18 -21.65
N TRP A 277 -27.84 -11.06 -21.20
CA TRP A 277 -26.41 -10.89 -20.97
C TRP A 277 -26.10 -11.05 -19.48
N ASP A 278 -25.24 -11.99 -19.14
CA ASP A 278 -24.79 -12.24 -17.78
C ASP A 278 -23.37 -11.72 -17.57
N ILE A 279 -23.13 -11.03 -16.46
CA ILE A 279 -21.81 -10.49 -16.11
C ILE A 279 -20.90 -11.65 -15.71
N VAL A 280 -19.78 -11.82 -16.41
CA VAL A 280 -18.78 -12.85 -16.11
C VAL A 280 -17.50 -12.27 -15.51
N PHE A 281 -17.13 -11.04 -15.87
CA PHE A 281 -15.98 -10.35 -15.30
C PHE A 281 -16.27 -8.87 -15.07
N THR A 282 -15.59 -8.31 -14.07
CA THR A 282 -15.56 -6.89 -13.71
C THR A 282 -14.11 -6.41 -13.66
N ASP A 283 -13.88 -5.12 -13.40
CA ASP A 283 -12.54 -4.57 -13.11
C ASP A 283 -11.86 -5.11 -11.84
N ALA A 284 -12.56 -5.90 -11.01
CA ALA A 284 -11.97 -6.61 -9.86
C ALA A 284 -11.34 -7.96 -10.24
N ASN A 285 -11.61 -8.47 -11.45
CA ASN A 285 -11.10 -9.76 -11.92
C ASN A 285 -9.68 -9.64 -12.48
N TRP A 286 -8.84 -10.65 -12.24
CA TRP A 286 -7.45 -10.65 -12.67
C TRP A 286 -7.30 -10.64 -14.20
N GLU A 287 -8.27 -11.24 -14.89
CA GLU A 287 -8.36 -11.39 -16.33
C GLU A 287 -8.57 -10.05 -17.03
N THR A 288 -9.11 -9.04 -16.34
CA THR A 288 -9.39 -7.74 -16.92
C THR A 288 -8.39 -6.67 -16.48
N LYS A 289 -8.21 -5.66 -17.33
CA LYS A 289 -7.44 -4.46 -17.04
C LYS A 289 -8.21 -3.23 -17.51
N PHE A 290 -8.36 -2.26 -16.62
CA PHE A 290 -8.81 -0.91 -16.93
C PHE A 290 -7.60 0.03 -17.01
N ILE A 291 -7.34 0.59 -18.18
CA ILE A 291 -6.24 1.52 -18.39
C ILE A 291 -6.83 2.86 -18.85
N TRP A 292 -6.58 3.92 -18.08
CA TRP A 292 -6.98 5.27 -18.47
C TRP A 292 -5.80 6.02 -19.09
N ASN A 293 -6.03 6.68 -20.22
CA ASN A 293 -5.00 7.40 -20.95
C ASN A 293 -5.52 8.77 -21.44
N ARG A 294 -4.71 9.83 -21.30
CA ARG A 294 -5.01 11.16 -21.88
C ARG A 294 -4.61 11.31 -23.35
N GLY A 295 -4.05 10.27 -23.96
CA GLY A 295 -3.45 10.34 -25.29
C GLY A 295 -2.22 11.25 -25.33
N GLY A 296 -1.86 11.71 -26.52
CA GLY A 296 -0.74 12.64 -26.72
C GLY A 296 -1.05 14.09 -26.33
N ILE A 297 -0.08 14.99 -26.55
CA ILE A 297 -0.12 16.40 -26.10
C ILE A 297 -1.38 17.16 -26.55
N PHE A 298 -1.86 16.92 -27.77
CA PHE A 298 -3.10 17.51 -28.28
C PHE A 298 -4.34 17.05 -27.52
N SER A 299 -4.43 15.76 -27.16
CA SER A 299 -5.55 15.24 -26.36
C SER A 299 -5.48 15.76 -24.92
N TRP A 300 -4.28 15.94 -24.37
CA TRP A 300 -4.09 16.58 -23.06
C TRP A 300 -4.58 18.04 -23.05
N LEU A 301 -4.18 18.85 -24.04
CA LEU A 301 -4.61 20.25 -24.18
C LEU A 301 -6.14 20.37 -24.32
N LEU A 302 -6.74 19.48 -25.11
CA LEU A 302 -8.18 19.44 -25.33
C LEU A 302 -8.95 18.77 -24.17
N ARG A 303 -8.26 18.27 -23.13
CA ARG A 303 -8.84 17.50 -22.02
C ARG A 303 -9.65 16.28 -22.45
N ARG A 304 -9.18 15.60 -23.50
CA ARG A 304 -9.72 14.32 -23.97
C ARG A 304 -9.05 13.18 -23.22
N SER A 305 -9.78 12.10 -23.02
CA SER A 305 -9.22 10.87 -22.48
C SER A 305 -9.93 9.64 -23.00
N TYR A 306 -9.28 8.50 -22.82
CA TYR A 306 -9.70 7.22 -23.33
C TYR A 306 -9.60 6.18 -22.23
N ALA A 307 -10.54 5.22 -22.27
CA ALA A 307 -10.48 4.01 -21.47
C ALA A 307 -10.12 2.85 -22.39
N ILE A 308 -9.02 2.16 -22.09
CA ILE A 308 -8.60 0.95 -22.76
C ILE A 308 -8.95 -0.20 -21.81
N VAL A 309 -9.81 -1.10 -22.28
CA VAL A 309 -10.16 -2.33 -21.58
C VAL A 309 -9.43 -3.46 -22.26
N LYS A 310 -8.69 -4.23 -21.46
CA LYS A 310 -8.10 -5.50 -21.88
C LYS A 310 -8.76 -6.64 -21.12
N TRP A 311 -9.03 -7.73 -21.80
CA TRP A 311 -9.53 -8.97 -21.21
C TRP A 311 -8.80 -10.17 -21.82
N THR A 312 -8.13 -10.96 -20.99
CA THR A 312 -7.59 -12.26 -21.38
C THR A 312 -8.72 -13.29 -21.36
N VAL A 313 -8.94 -14.01 -22.46
CA VAL A 313 -10.12 -14.89 -22.60
C VAL A 313 -10.11 -16.10 -21.67
N SER A 314 -8.93 -16.55 -21.22
CA SER A 314 -8.78 -17.54 -20.16
C SER A 314 -8.75 -16.91 -18.76
N SER A 315 -9.27 -17.66 -17.79
CA SER A 315 -9.10 -17.36 -16.36
C SER A 315 -7.70 -17.70 -15.87
N ILE A 316 -7.37 -17.29 -14.64
CA ILE A 316 -6.10 -17.63 -13.97
C ILE A 316 -5.79 -19.15 -13.89
N ASN A 317 -6.80 -20.01 -14.03
CA ASN A 317 -6.66 -21.48 -14.03
C ASN A 317 -6.74 -22.08 -15.45
N ASP A 318 -6.44 -21.28 -16.48
CA ASP A 318 -6.50 -21.66 -17.90
C ASP A 318 -7.88 -22.15 -18.38
N VAL A 319 -8.94 -21.84 -17.64
CA VAL A 319 -10.32 -22.13 -18.06
C VAL A 319 -10.78 -21.05 -19.03
N CYS A 320 -11.11 -21.47 -20.26
CA CYS A 320 -11.75 -20.63 -21.28
C CYS A 320 -13.14 -21.21 -21.59
N ILE A 321 -14.15 -20.34 -21.63
CA ILE A 321 -15.55 -20.75 -21.86
C ILE A 321 -16.00 -20.22 -23.23
N PRO A 322 -16.32 -21.09 -24.19
CA PRO A 322 -16.80 -20.63 -25.48
C PRO A 322 -18.13 -19.87 -25.40
N GLY A 323 -18.34 -18.94 -26.33
CA GLY A 323 -19.61 -18.27 -26.53
C GLY A 323 -19.49 -16.83 -27.01
N THR A 324 -20.64 -16.17 -27.03
CA THR A 324 -20.76 -14.78 -27.44
C THR A 324 -20.55 -13.85 -26.25
N TYR A 325 -19.69 -12.86 -26.42
CA TYR A 325 -19.33 -11.89 -25.39
C TYR A 325 -19.53 -10.45 -25.89
N ARG A 326 -19.68 -9.51 -24.95
CA ARG A 326 -19.52 -8.07 -25.20
C ARG A 326 -18.88 -7.40 -24.00
N ILE A 327 -18.30 -6.22 -24.22
CA ILE A 327 -17.68 -5.41 -23.17
C ILE A 327 -18.46 -4.11 -23.02
N ARG A 328 -18.75 -3.75 -21.77
CA ARG A 328 -19.33 -2.45 -21.44
C ARG A 328 -18.39 -1.66 -20.54
N HIS A 329 -18.30 -0.37 -20.79
CA HIS A 329 -17.50 0.58 -20.02
C HIS A 329 -18.41 1.60 -19.35
N PHE A 330 -18.12 1.95 -18.09
CA PHE A 330 -18.86 2.95 -17.33
C PHE A 330 -17.94 4.10 -16.89
N GLY A 331 -18.39 5.34 -17.13
CA GLY A 331 -17.63 6.53 -16.74
C GLY A 331 -18.49 7.64 -16.17
N THR A 332 -17.85 8.72 -15.75
CA THR A 332 -18.50 9.96 -15.31
C THR A 332 -17.72 11.13 -15.90
N SER A 333 -18.33 11.86 -16.82
CA SER A 333 -17.74 13.07 -17.38
C SER A 333 -18.05 14.28 -16.51
N LYS A 334 -17.16 15.27 -16.52
CA LYS A 334 -17.39 16.57 -15.89
C LYS A 334 -17.42 17.66 -16.95
N SER A 335 -18.53 18.39 -17.05
CA SER A 335 -18.68 19.51 -17.97
C SER A 335 -17.87 20.73 -17.52
N ILE A 336 -17.72 21.73 -18.40
CA ILE A 336 -17.06 23.01 -18.09
C ILE A 336 -17.75 23.78 -16.94
N LEU A 337 -19.07 23.58 -16.78
CA LEU A 337 -19.87 24.12 -15.66
C LEU A 337 -19.74 23.29 -14.38
N GLY A 338 -18.91 22.24 -14.40
CA GLY A 338 -18.69 21.35 -13.26
C GLY A 338 -19.74 20.26 -13.05
N GLN A 339 -20.76 20.18 -13.89
CA GLN A 339 -21.80 19.14 -13.80
C GLN A 339 -21.21 17.77 -14.13
N LYS A 340 -21.52 16.77 -13.29
CA LYS A 340 -21.12 15.38 -13.52
C LYS A 340 -22.23 14.62 -14.23
N ARG A 341 -21.89 13.88 -15.30
CA ARG A 341 -22.84 13.04 -16.06
C ARG A 341 -22.29 11.65 -16.23
N HIS A 342 -23.05 10.65 -15.81
CA HIS A 342 -22.72 9.24 -16.04
C HIS A 342 -22.93 8.89 -17.51
N PHE A 343 -22.08 7.99 -18.01
CA PHE A 343 -22.22 7.45 -19.36
C PHE A 343 -21.83 5.98 -19.37
N THR A 344 -22.31 5.28 -20.40
CA THR A 344 -21.97 3.90 -20.69
C THR A 344 -21.57 3.77 -22.16
N GLY A 345 -20.52 3.00 -22.42
CA GLY A 345 -20.16 2.53 -23.74
C GLY A 345 -20.36 1.02 -23.84
N GLU A 346 -20.69 0.52 -25.02
CA GLU A 346 -20.90 -0.91 -25.29
C GLU A 346 -20.27 -1.28 -26.63
N THR A 347 -19.52 -2.38 -26.64
CA THR A 347 -18.93 -2.93 -27.88
C THR A 347 -19.97 -3.69 -28.69
N LYS A 348 -19.63 -3.97 -29.95
CA LYS A 348 -20.30 -5.06 -30.68
C LYS A 348 -20.05 -6.39 -29.95
N ALA A 349 -20.96 -7.33 -30.14
CA ALA A 349 -20.78 -8.71 -29.70
C ALA A 349 -19.70 -9.41 -30.55
N PHE A 350 -18.98 -10.35 -29.94
CA PHE A 350 -17.92 -11.14 -30.56
C PHE A 350 -17.90 -12.57 -29.98
N GLU A 351 -17.30 -13.50 -30.71
CA GLU A 351 -17.23 -14.92 -30.32
C GLU A 351 -15.88 -15.29 -29.71
N VAL A 352 -15.90 -16.20 -28.73
CA VAL A 352 -14.71 -16.85 -28.18
C VAL A 352 -14.87 -18.36 -28.38
N LEU A 353 -13.86 -19.02 -28.97
CA LEU A 353 -13.92 -20.45 -29.32
C LEU A 353 -13.10 -21.38 -28.41
N CYS A 354 -12.10 -20.85 -27.71
CA CYS A 354 -11.26 -21.60 -26.76
C CYS A 354 -10.55 -22.83 -27.35
N LYS A 355 -10.07 -22.75 -28.59
CA LYS A 355 -9.21 -23.79 -29.19
C LYS A 355 -7.91 -23.87 -28.38
N LYS A 356 -7.52 -25.09 -28.00
CA LYS A 356 -6.19 -25.36 -27.46
C LYS A 356 -5.18 -25.25 -28.61
N ASP A 357 -4.02 -24.65 -28.37
CA ASP A 357 -2.94 -24.68 -29.35
C ASP A 357 -2.55 -26.15 -29.61
N GLU A 358 -2.66 -26.63 -30.85
CA GLU A 358 -2.35 -28.02 -31.23
C GLU A 358 -0.84 -28.33 -31.26
N TYR A 359 0.01 -27.46 -30.67
CA TYR A 359 1.48 -27.56 -30.74
C TYR A 359 2.19 -27.36 -29.39
N THR A 360 1.71 -28.02 -28.34
CA THR A 360 2.50 -28.29 -27.12
C THR A 360 2.27 -29.70 -26.63
#